data_AF-A0AAW1VHS9-F1
#
_entry.id   AF-A0AAW1VHS9-F1
#
_cell.length_a   1.000
_cell.length_b   1.000
_cell.length_c   1.000
_cell.angle_alpha   90.00
_cell.angle_beta   90.00
_cell.angle_gamma   90.00
#
_symmetry.space_group_name_H-M   'P 1'
#
loop_
_entity.id
_entity.type
_entity.pdbx_description
1 polymer ?
#
loop_
_entity_poly.entity_id
_entity_poly.type
_entity_poly.pdbx_seq_one_letter_code
_entity_poly.pdbx_strand_id
1 'polypeptide(L)'
;MPKTGDFLGMMTNELETYGKKAHITDFMSTGPMSYSFEVFSPDTISQIPYDVELSKDPIERGHQIAQQCEKELNFEQKDYIQDFKKIALSKDVSEKHLCYLKCYYHKHGSLDEKGFLVFERIDEILSMFKFNDEDKKKITACLKKIEPTNKCADVIHITECFSQKES
;
A
#
# COMPACT_ATOMS: atom_id res chain seq x y z
N MET A 1 -2.74 -14.91 -16.05
CA MET A 1 -3.65 -14.24 -17.01
C MET A 1 -5.06 -14.76 -16.77
N PRO A 2 -6.09 -13.89 -16.77
CA PRO A 2 -7.49 -14.33 -16.71
C PRO A 2 -7.80 -15.27 -17.88
N LYS A 3 -8.65 -16.28 -17.66
CA LYS A 3 -9.04 -17.20 -18.73
C LYS A 3 -9.92 -16.45 -19.73
N THR A 4 -9.39 -16.16 -20.91
CA THR A 4 -10.22 -15.72 -22.05
C THR A 4 -10.99 -16.93 -22.58
N GLY A 5 -12.27 -16.76 -22.91
CA GLY A 5 -13.08 -17.81 -23.55
C GLY A 5 -12.63 -18.11 -24.98
N ASP A 6 -13.31 -19.07 -25.63
CA ASP A 6 -12.91 -19.58 -26.96
C ASP A 6 -13.14 -18.61 -28.13
N PHE A 7 -13.75 -17.43 -27.89
CA PHE A 7 -14.07 -16.45 -28.94
C PHE A 7 -13.64 -15.01 -28.58
N LEU A 8 -13.24 -14.26 -29.60
CA LEU A 8 -13.01 -12.80 -29.53
C LEU A 8 -14.28 -12.11 -29.00
N GLY A 9 -14.17 -11.45 -27.84
CA GLY A 9 -15.29 -10.79 -27.18
C GLY A 9 -15.97 -11.60 -26.07
N MET A 10 -15.53 -12.83 -25.78
CA MET A 10 -15.83 -13.48 -24.49
C MET A 10 -15.00 -12.81 -23.39
N MET A 11 -15.39 -11.59 -23.03
CA MET A 11 -14.88 -10.96 -21.82
C MET A 11 -15.44 -11.77 -20.65
N THR A 12 -14.56 -12.42 -19.90
CA THR A 12 -14.87 -12.89 -18.54
C THR A 12 -15.60 -11.77 -17.83
N ASN A 13 -16.70 -12.10 -17.14
CA ASN A 13 -17.50 -11.11 -16.43
C ASN A 13 -16.56 -10.30 -15.52
N GLU A 14 -16.34 -9.04 -15.89
CA GLU A 14 -15.30 -8.19 -15.30
C GLU A 14 -15.57 -7.97 -13.83
N LEU A 15 -16.85 -8.01 -13.41
CA LEU A 15 -17.26 -7.94 -12.00
C LEU A 15 -16.93 -9.22 -11.22
N GLU A 16 -16.98 -10.39 -11.87
CA GLU A 16 -16.55 -11.65 -11.25
C GLU A 16 -15.03 -11.77 -11.18
N THR A 17 -14.32 -11.19 -12.15
CA THR A 17 -12.86 -11.29 -12.27
C THR A 17 -12.14 -10.24 -11.43
N TYR A 18 -12.64 -9.01 -11.44
CA TYR A 18 -11.99 -7.85 -10.84
C TYR A 18 -12.75 -7.30 -9.62
N GLY A 19 -13.90 -7.86 -9.25
CA GLY A 19 -14.60 -7.49 -8.03
C GLY A 19 -15.44 -6.21 -8.13
N LYS A 20 -16.22 -5.93 -7.07
CA LYS A 20 -17.13 -4.78 -7.04
C LYS A 20 -16.29 -3.50 -6.88
N LYS A 21 -16.56 -2.50 -7.73
CA LYS A 21 -15.85 -1.20 -7.86
C LYS A 21 -14.59 -1.21 -8.74
N ALA A 22 -14.28 -2.31 -9.43
CA ALA A 22 -13.26 -2.27 -10.46
C ALA A 22 -13.68 -1.41 -11.66
N HIS A 23 -12.73 -0.73 -12.27
CA HIS A 23 -12.92 0.05 -13.50
C HIS A 23 -11.66 0.06 -14.36
N ILE A 24 -11.83 0.20 -15.67
CA ILE A 24 -10.72 0.30 -16.62
C ILE A 24 -10.06 1.68 -16.48
N THR A 25 -8.75 1.71 -16.28
CA THR A 25 -7.95 2.95 -16.17
C THR A 25 -7.28 3.33 -17.48
N ASP A 26 -6.90 2.34 -18.30
CA ASP A 26 -6.31 2.58 -19.61
C ASP A 26 -6.81 1.54 -20.62
N PHE A 27 -6.96 1.95 -21.87
CA PHE A 27 -7.35 1.10 -22.98
C PHE A 27 -6.50 1.45 -24.19
N MET A 28 -5.75 0.47 -24.68
CA MET A 28 -4.94 0.59 -25.88
C MET A 28 -5.43 -0.41 -26.93
N SER A 29 -5.54 0.05 -28.17
CA SER A 29 -5.74 -0.83 -29.33
C SER A 29 -4.52 -0.73 -30.24
N THR A 30 -3.90 -1.86 -30.55
CA THR A 30 -2.75 -1.96 -31.47
C THR A 30 -3.15 -2.52 -32.83
N GLY A 31 -4.46 -2.66 -33.09
CA GLY A 31 -5.01 -3.06 -34.38
C GLY A 31 -6.38 -3.74 -34.29
N PRO A 32 -6.92 -4.24 -35.43
CA PRO A 32 -8.29 -4.76 -35.53
C PRO A 32 -8.58 -5.97 -34.63
N MET A 33 -7.54 -6.65 -34.13
CA MET A 33 -7.64 -7.87 -33.33
C MET A 33 -6.76 -7.84 -32.08
N SER A 34 -6.22 -6.68 -31.70
CA SER A 34 -5.38 -6.56 -30.52
C SER A 34 -5.77 -5.33 -29.72
N TYR A 35 -6.17 -5.58 -28.48
CA TYR A 35 -6.44 -4.58 -27.48
C TYR A 35 -5.87 -5.05 -26.15
N SER A 36 -5.43 -4.09 -25.35
CA SER A 36 -4.99 -4.28 -23.97
C SER A 36 -5.65 -3.22 -23.12
N PHE A 37 -5.96 -3.54 -21.88
CA PHE A 37 -6.57 -2.61 -20.96
C PHE A 37 -5.99 -2.81 -19.56
N GLU A 38 -5.82 -1.71 -18.84
CA GLU A 38 -5.47 -1.72 -17.43
C GLU A 38 -6.75 -1.61 -16.60
N VAL A 39 -6.88 -2.45 -15.58
CA VAL A 39 -8.03 -2.43 -14.68
C VAL A 39 -7.55 -2.05 -13.29
N PHE A 40 -8.08 -0.94 -12.77
CA PHE A 40 -8.05 -0.71 -11.35
C PHE A 40 -9.08 -1.61 -10.68
N SER A 41 -8.64 -2.43 -9.74
CA SER A 41 -9.53 -3.20 -8.87
C SER A 41 -9.09 -3.05 -7.42
N PRO A 42 -10.00 -2.76 -6.48
CA PRO A 42 -9.67 -2.80 -5.05
C PRO A 42 -9.34 -4.22 -4.55
N ASP A 43 -9.79 -5.25 -5.27
CA ASP A 43 -9.70 -6.66 -4.90
C ASP A 43 -8.56 -7.40 -5.65
N THR A 44 -8.08 -6.89 -6.78
CA THR A 44 -7.08 -7.55 -7.66
C THR A 44 -5.68 -6.92 -7.63
N ILE A 45 -5.37 -6.04 -6.68
CA ILE A 45 -3.99 -5.55 -6.49
C ILE A 45 -3.19 -6.60 -5.71
N SER A 46 -2.99 -7.75 -6.34
CA SER A 46 -1.97 -8.76 -6.04
C SER A 46 -1.11 -9.02 -7.28
N GLN A 47 -0.72 -7.96 -7.98
CA GLN A 47 0.32 -8.04 -9.01
C GLN A 47 1.52 -7.15 -8.68
N ILE A 48 1.89 -7.11 -7.40
CA ILE A 48 3.30 -7.01 -7.04
C ILE A 48 3.88 -8.41 -7.35
N PRO A 49 4.98 -8.54 -8.11
CA PRO A 49 5.49 -9.83 -8.56
C PRO A 49 6.19 -10.57 -7.41
N TYR A 50 5.44 -11.11 -6.44
CA TYR A 50 5.93 -12.10 -5.49
C TYR A 50 4.78 -13.03 -5.08
N ASP A 51 4.96 -14.33 -5.32
CA ASP A 51 4.04 -15.45 -5.08
C ASP A 51 3.69 -15.65 -3.59
N VAL A 52 3.00 -14.68 -2.96
CA VAL A 52 2.45 -14.84 -1.61
C VAL A 52 1.03 -14.28 -1.61
N GLU A 53 0.03 -15.17 -1.54
CA GLU A 53 -1.34 -14.78 -1.23
C GLU A 53 -1.37 -14.10 0.14
N LEU A 54 -1.50 -12.77 0.16
CA LEU A 54 -1.62 -12.01 1.39
C LEU A 54 -2.95 -12.31 2.07
N SER A 55 -2.94 -12.42 3.40
CA SER A 55 -4.16 -12.68 4.18
C SER A 55 -5.22 -11.60 3.94
N LYS A 56 -6.49 -12.00 4.01
CA LYS A 56 -7.62 -11.05 4.02
C LYS A 56 -7.77 -10.36 5.37
N ASP A 57 -7.23 -10.95 6.44
CA ASP A 57 -7.18 -10.32 7.75
C ASP A 57 -6.13 -9.20 7.76
N PRO A 58 -6.49 -7.95 8.12
CA PRO A 58 -5.56 -6.82 8.08
C PRO A 58 -4.35 -6.97 9.01
N ILE A 59 -4.51 -7.65 10.15
CA ILE A 59 -3.44 -7.83 11.14
C ILE A 59 -2.45 -8.88 10.62
N GLU A 60 -2.96 -10.02 10.15
CA GLU A 60 -2.14 -11.08 9.58
C GLU A 60 -1.43 -10.62 8.30
N ARG A 61 -2.13 -9.85 7.45
CA ARG A 61 -1.52 -9.21 6.27
C ARG A 61 -0.37 -8.28 6.66
N GLY A 62 -0.60 -7.40 7.64
CA GLY A 62 0.44 -6.51 8.16
C GLY A 62 1.65 -7.29 8.65
N HIS A 63 1.43 -8.41 9.34
CA HIS A 63 2.51 -9.28 9.80
C HIS A 63 3.29 -9.93 8.65
N GLN A 64 2.60 -10.43 7.61
CA GLN A 64 3.25 -11.00 6.43
C GLN A 64 4.10 -9.96 5.68
N ILE A 65 3.59 -8.75 5.50
CA ILE A 65 4.33 -7.65 4.85
C ILE A 65 5.56 -7.26 5.69
N ALA A 66 5.40 -7.15 7.00
CA ALA A 66 6.48 -6.88 7.94
C ALA A 66 7.63 -7.89 7.79
N GLN A 67 7.31 -9.19 7.81
CA GLN A 67 8.30 -10.27 7.63
C GLN A 67 8.98 -10.23 6.26
N GLN A 68 8.28 -9.83 5.20
CA GLN A 68 8.89 -9.69 3.87
C GLN A 68 9.93 -8.56 3.85
N CYS A 69 9.58 -7.40 4.41
CA CYS A 69 10.49 -6.27 4.49
C CYS A 69 11.69 -6.54 5.40
N GLU A 70 11.50 -7.27 6.49
CA GLU A 70 12.60 -7.76 7.35
C GLU A 70 13.60 -8.61 6.56
N LYS A 71 13.10 -9.56 5.76
CA LYS A 71 13.94 -10.42 4.91
C LYS A 71 14.67 -9.63 3.83
N GLU A 72 13.98 -8.75 3.11
CA GLU A 72 14.56 -7.96 2.01
C GLU A 72 15.64 -6.99 2.51
N LEU A 73 15.47 -6.43 3.71
CA LEU A 73 16.39 -5.46 4.28
C LEU A 73 17.43 -6.09 5.23
N ASN A 74 17.37 -7.42 5.42
CA ASN A 74 18.16 -8.15 6.41
C ASN A 74 18.10 -7.45 7.79
N PHE A 75 16.87 -7.24 8.25
CA PHE A 75 16.53 -6.45 9.41
C PHE A 75 15.72 -7.32 10.37
N GLU A 76 16.21 -7.53 11.60
CA GLU A 76 15.50 -8.30 12.62
C GLU A 76 14.72 -7.37 13.54
N GLN A 77 13.39 -7.46 13.53
CA GLN A 77 12.51 -6.76 14.45
C GLN A 77 11.80 -7.78 15.36
N LYS A 78 11.67 -7.48 16.67
CA LYS A 78 11.14 -8.45 17.65
C LYS A 78 9.63 -8.32 17.87
N ASP A 79 9.09 -7.10 17.75
CA ASP A 79 7.66 -6.83 17.88
C ASP A 79 7.26 -5.74 16.88
N TYR A 80 6.92 -6.18 15.66
CA TYR A 80 6.60 -5.29 14.54
C TYR A 80 5.59 -4.19 14.89
N ILE A 81 4.54 -4.49 15.65
CA ILE A 81 3.48 -3.49 15.93
C ILE A 81 3.97 -2.44 16.93
N GLN A 82 4.66 -2.87 18.00
CA GLN A 82 5.20 -1.93 18.97
C GLN A 82 6.37 -1.14 18.41
N ASP A 83 7.23 -1.79 17.64
CA ASP A 83 8.37 -1.16 17.00
C ASP A 83 7.91 -0.19 15.92
N PHE A 84 6.92 -0.53 15.08
CA PHE A 84 6.35 0.40 14.10
C PHE A 84 5.74 1.62 14.77
N LYS A 85 4.96 1.44 15.85
CA LYS A 85 4.40 2.57 16.61
C LYS A 85 5.49 3.43 17.23
N LYS A 86 6.54 2.82 17.78
CA LYS A 86 7.67 3.51 18.38
C LYS A 86 8.47 4.28 17.33
N ILE A 87 8.71 3.69 16.16
CA ILE A 87 9.41 4.30 15.04
C ILE A 87 8.59 5.45 14.46
N ALA A 88 7.30 5.24 14.21
CA ALA A 88 6.41 6.27 13.65
C ALA A 88 6.21 7.47 14.59
N LEU A 89 6.46 7.30 15.89
CA LEU A 89 6.34 8.35 16.91
C LEU A 89 7.71 8.84 17.43
N SER A 90 8.82 8.29 16.95
CA SER A 90 10.18 8.70 17.38
C SER A 90 10.69 9.83 16.50
N LYS A 91 11.38 10.79 17.13
CA LYS A 91 12.10 11.86 16.43
C LYS A 91 13.49 11.43 15.93
N ASP A 92 14.01 10.32 16.47
CA ASP A 92 15.30 9.77 16.10
C ASP A 92 15.08 8.36 15.54
N VAL A 93 15.10 8.26 14.22
CA VAL A 93 14.82 7.04 13.46
C VAL A 93 15.99 6.80 12.53
N SER A 94 16.66 5.66 12.66
CA SER A 94 17.78 5.34 11.78
C SER A 94 17.30 5.08 10.34
N GLU A 95 18.19 5.30 9.37
CA GLU A 95 17.90 5.11 7.94
C GLU A 95 17.36 3.71 7.62
N LYS A 96 17.86 2.67 8.31
CA LYS A 96 17.35 1.30 8.18
C LYS A 96 15.87 1.17 8.56
N HIS A 97 15.45 1.83 9.63
CA HIS A 97 14.04 1.86 10.01
C HIS A 97 13.19 2.66 9.03
N LEU A 98 13.71 3.75 8.47
CA LEU A 98 13.02 4.51 7.44
C LEU A 98 12.85 3.69 6.15
N CYS A 99 13.87 2.92 5.75
CA CYS A 99 13.76 1.99 4.63
C CYS A 99 12.75 0.87 4.90
N TYR A 100 12.73 0.36 6.12
CA TYR A 100 11.75 -0.63 6.56
C TYR A 100 10.33 -0.10 6.43
N LEU A 101 10.06 1.11 6.94
CA LEU A 101 8.77 1.76 6.79
C LEU A 101 8.40 2.01 5.33
N LYS A 102 9.35 2.46 4.49
CA LYS A 102 9.13 2.64 3.06
C LYS A 102 8.67 1.33 2.41
N CYS A 103 9.41 0.24 2.66
CA CYS A 103 9.10 -1.08 2.15
C CYS A 103 7.70 -1.51 2.60
N TYR A 104 7.38 -1.32 3.89
CA TYR A 104 6.07 -1.66 4.43
C TYR A 104 4.96 -0.90 3.72
N TYR A 105 5.05 0.43 3.63
CA TYR A 105 4.02 1.24 2.98
C TYR A 105 3.84 0.87 1.50
N HIS A 106 4.94 0.57 0.81
CA HIS A 106 4.89 0.18 -0.60
C HIS A 106 4.19 -1.18 -0.78
N LYS A 107 4.61 -2.21 -0.04
CA LYS A 107 4.00 -3.55 -0.12
C LYS A 107 2.58 -3.61 0.44
N HIS A 108 2.25 -2.74 1.39
CA HIS A 108 0.88 -2.55 1.87
C HIS A 108 -0.02 -1.85 0.84
N GLY A 109 0.57 -1.22 -0.18
CA GLY A 109 -0.14 -0.43 -1.18
C GLY A 109 -0.53 0.97 -0.68
N SER A 110 -0.02 1.41 0.47
CA SER A 110 -0.15 2.77 0.98
C SER A 110 0.78 3.77 0.28
N LEU A 111 1.78 3.26 -0.44
CA LEU A 111 2.70 4.03 -1.27
C LEU A 111 2.76 3.39 -2.66
N ASP A 112 2.37 4.14 -3.70
CA ASP A 112 2.43 3.64 -5.08
C ASP A 112 3.87 3.58 -5.62
N GLU A 113 4.05 3.07 -6.84
CA GLU A 113 5.36 2.97 -7.49
C GLU A 113 6.04 4.32 -7.76
N LYS A 114 5.24 5.40 -7.83
CA LYS A 114 5.72 6.77 -8.04
C LYS A 114 6.04 7.47 -6.72
N GLY A 115 5.85 6.80 -5.58
CA GLY A 115 6.08 7.34 -4.25
C GLY A 115 4.93 8.20 -3.71
N PHE A 116 3.73 8.18 -4.30
CA PHE A 116 2.58 8.89 -3.78
C PHE A 116 1.80 8.06 -2.76
N LEU A 117 1.26 8.75 -1.75
CA LEU A 117 0.42 8.12 -0.74
C LEU A 117 -0.97 7.76 -1.30
N VAL A 118 -1.38 6.52 -1.09
CA VAL A 118 -2.72 6.02 -1.41
C VAL A 118 -3.59 6.12 -0.17
N PHE A 119 -4.39 7.19 -0.08
CA PHE A 119 -5.15 7.54 1.13
C PHE A 119 -6.14 6.46 1.59
N GLU A 120 -6.75 5.73 0.67
CA GLU A 120 -7.68 4.63 1.00
C GLU A 120 -7.01 3.55 1.87
N ARG A 121 -5.72 3.28 1.63
CA ARG A 121 -4.92 2.30 2.40
C ARG A 121 -4.34 2.90 3.67
N ILE A 122 -4.05 4.20 3.66
CA ILE A 122 -3.60 4.91 4.87
C ILE A 122 -4.71 4.90 5.94
N ASP A 123 -5.98 5.00 5.56
CA ASP A 123 -7.10 4.92 6.50
C ASP A 123 -7.19 3.54 7.21
N GLU A 124 -6.82 2.46 6.52
CA GLU A 124 -6.70 1.12 7.11
C GLU A 124 -5.61 1.11 8.19
N ILE A 125 -4.44 1.67 7.89
CA ILE A 125 -3.31 1.80 8.83
C ILE A 125 -3.71 2.66 10.03
N LEU A 126 -4.31 3.83 9.81
CA LEU A 126 -4.78 4.72 10.87
C LEU A 126 -5.79 4.05 11.81
N SER A 127 -6.62 3.16 11.27
CA SER A 127 -7.59 2.39 12.04
C SER A 127 -6.94 1.34 12.95
N MET A 128 -5.78 0.79 12.57
CA MET A 128 -5.00 -0.12 13.43
C MET A 128 -4.44 0.59 14.67
N PHE A 129 -4.09 1.88 14.56
CA PHE A 129 -3.45 2.64 15.64
C PHE A 129 -4.41 3.26 16.67
N LYS A 130 -5.72 3.02 16.54
CA LYS A 130 -6.76 3.55 17.45
C LYS A 130 -6.66 5.07 17.65
N PHE A 131 -6.33 5.83 16.60
CA PHE A 131 -6.43 7.29 16.63
C PHE A 131 -7.90 7.72 16.75
N ASN A 132 -8.15 8.81 17.48
CA ASN A 132 -9.48 9.44 17.51
C ASN A 132 -9.76 10.15 16.17
N ASP A 133 -11.00 10.56 15.92
CA ASP A 133 -11.38 11.18 14.65
C ASP A 133 -10.71 12.55 14.39
N GLU A 134 -10.33 13.27 15.45
CA GLU A 134 -9.63 14.55 15.33
C GLU A 134 -8.17 14.35 14.91
N ASP A 135 -7.48 13.42 15.55
CA ASP A 135 -6.12 12.99 15.23
C ASP A 135 -6.06 12.48 13.79
N LYS A 136 -7.01 11.63 13.38
CA LYS A 136 -7.11 11.15 11.99
C LYS A 136 -7.20 12.31 11.01
N LYS A 137 -8.06 13.30 11.26
CA LYS A 137 -8.17 14.49 10.40
C LYS A 137 -6.87 15.29 10.34
N LYS A 138 -6.20 15.52 11.47
CA LYS A 138 -4.91 16.23 11.53
C LYS A 138 -3.83 15.48 10.73
N ILE A 139 -3.70 14.17 10.95
CA ILE A 139 -2.74 13.33 10.26
C ILE A 139 -3.02 13.31 8.76
N THR A 140 -4.26 13.05 8.33
CA THR A 140 -4.63 13.04 6.90
C THR A 140 -4.37 14.40 6.23
N ALA A 141 -4.64 15.51 6.91
CA ALA A 141 -4.35 16.84 6.39
C ALA A 141 -2.83 17.11 6.25
N CYS A 142 -2.02 16.56 7.15
CA CYS A 142 -0.57 16.62 7.06
C CYS A 142 -0.05 15.76 5.90
N LEU A 143 -0.50 14.50 5.80
CA LEU A 143 -0.08 13.55 4.76
C LEU A 143 -0.39 14.05 3.34
N LYS A 144 -1.46 14.82 3.14
CA LYS A 144 -1.80 15.47 1.85
C LYS A 144 -0.78 16.48 1.35
N LYS A 145 0.10 16.96 2.22
CA LYS A 145 1.15 17.94 1.87
C LYS A 145 2.49 17.28 1.57
N ILE A 146 2.60 15.96 1.74
CA ILE A 146 3.84 15.23 1.52
C ILE A 146 4.08 15.05 0.03
N GLU A 147 5.29 15.36 -0.40
CA GLU A 147 5.78 15.11 -1.76
C GLU A 147 6.11 13.61 -1.98
N PRO A 148 6.28 13.17 -3.23
CA PRO A 148 6.59 11.77 -3.53
C PRO A 148 7.77 11.21 -2.73
N THR A 149 7.49 10.17 -1.95
CA THR A 149 8.44 9.48 -1.06
C THR A 149 9.24 8.44 -1.84
N ASN A 150 10.31 8.88 -2.50
CA ASN A 150 11.12 8.03 -3.39
C ASN A 150 12.36 7.46 -2.71
N LYS A 151 12.80 8.06 -1.60
CA LYS A 151 13.94 7.60 -0.80
C LYS A 151 13.44 7.16 0.57
N CYS A 152 14.26 6.36 1.26
CA CYS A 152 13.95 5.98 2.64
C CYS A 152 13.83 7.23 3.53
N ALA A 153 14.74 8.19 3.38
CA ALA A 153 14.75 9.43 4.14
C ALA A 153 13.43 10.20 4.06
N ASP A 154 12.75 10.18 2.91
CA ASP A 154 11.51 10.92 2.67
C ASP A 154 10.36 10.42 3.58
N VAL A 155 10.44 9.16 4.05
CA VAL A 155 9.44 8.58 4.96
C VAL A 155 9.41 9.30 6.31
N ILE A 156 10.47 10.03 6.66
CA ILE A 156 10.48 10.84 7.87
C ILE A 156 9.30 11.81 7.91
N HIS A 157 8.94 12.40 6.77
CA HIS A 157 7.81 13.34 6.68
C HIS A 157 6.46 12.66 6.96
N ILE A 158 6.34 11.38 6.60
CA ILE A 158 5.17 10.57 6.96
C ILE A 158 5.13 10.40 8.48
N THR A 159 6.24 9.98 9.09
CA THR A 159 6.32 9.78 10.55
C THR A 159 6.10 11.05 11.36
N GLU A 160 6.57 12.20 10.84
CA GLU A 160 6.33 13.52 11.43
C GLU A 160 4.83 13.84 11.50
N CYS A 161 4.05 13.47 10.48
CA CYS A 161 2.59 13.64 10.51
C CYS A 161 1.91 12.81 11.61
N PHE A 162 2.35 11.57 11.82
CA PHE A 162 1.83 10.71 12.90
C PHE A 162 2.21 11.20 14.31
N SER A 163 3.32 11.93 14.41
CA SER A 163 3.82 12.52 15.64
C SER A 163 3.11 13.83 16.03
N GLN A 164 2.22 14.39 15.18
CA GLN A 164 1.42 15.59 15.49
C GLN A 164 0.33 15.37 16.55
N LYS A 165 0.48 14.35 17.39
CA LYS A 165 -0.40 14.00 18.50
C LYS A 165 -0.35 15.00 19.66
N GLU A 166 0.42 16.08 19.55
CA GLU A 166 0.58 17.10 20.57
C GLU A 166 -0.02 18.43 20.12
N SER A 167 -1.30 18.62 20.46
CA SER A 167 -1.85 19.81 21.13
C SER A 167 -3.28 19.52 21.56
#